data_AF-A0A0S7WYU6-F1
#
_entry.id   AF-A0A0S7WYU6-F1
#
_cell.length_a   1.000
_cell.length_b   1.000
_cell.length_c   1.000
_cell.angle_alpha   90.00
_cell.angle_beta   90.00
_cell.angle_gamma   90.00
#
_symmetry.space_group_name_H-M   'P 1'
#
loop_
_entity.id
_entity.type
_entity.pdbx_description
1 polymer ?
#
loop_
_entity_poly.entity_id
_entity_poly.type
_entity_poly.pdbx_seq_one_letter_code
_entity_poly.pdbx_strand_id
1 'polypeptide(L)'
;MKIKTLIILMVLIGLGIGGFLVWKNISAPEEEIIPEEVGPIKVSNTTKRGALLKDEVWSGEILVTDIVIVPQGVTLTIEPGTVVKFKHCRDYKGSCSRPGLMIQGGVLKAVGTPEQQIWFTSDAENPINGDWEAISIDNSKNENVIKYAIVEYALLGIRFWTSSGTVSHSIVRWINSECIYMERSNPIIEYNTIYNCGYNGIAMEQFNYDVLIRYNKVTDNHYNTGIHGEATQATIENNIIRNNKFGITFDDYCEAVIKNNLIENHNGHGLHFYVSSKGTLVSNKIRNNAVGVVCGQGESELTAYNNDISENQINFQIDAQSCQTDLKNNQEKITIQEPVFDYQDVKKTDLGYCPGDLEDKFGYIYPAEDETRRVIKKIVGGIPISFGWSLGWDGKYLWKFKHAGGGNLMKIDPESGEIIAFFPNPGIAQDHGIVFDGGSLWINDFSSLKVFEIDPESGKTLSFFEIPEMGCGASGIAWDGEYLYLVNWLKQNKLYKVDRQGNLIGILELKGPAGQTITFDGQYFWIPCGPWICKYDKQGNLKGRIYAVAEGTWAVAHDGEYLWTLQRTNENWTDPKVYQIEILNDSLIR
;
A
#
# COMPACT_ATOMS: atom_id res chain seq x y z
N MET A 1 39.87 14.95 45.73
CA MET A 1 40.28 15.36 44.37
C MET A 1 39.13 16.23 43.81
N LYS A 2 39.02 17.49 44.28
CA LYS A 2 39.39 18.80 43.65
C LYS A 2 38.59 19.08 42.35
N ILE A 3 37.71 20.08 42.25
CA ILE A 3 37.91 21.57 42.13
C ILE A 3 36.59 22.25 42.60
N LYS A 4 36.54 23.08 43.66
CA LYS A 4 36.93 24.50 43.88
C LYS A 4 35.85 25.55 43.54
N THR A 5 35.16 25.99 44.59
CA THR A 5 34.40 27.23 44.77
C THR A 5 35.35 28.43 44.94
N LEU A 6 35.02 29.59 44.35
CA LEU A 6 35.79 30.83 44.46
C LEU A 6 35.15 31.75 45.53
N ILE A 7 35.90 32.05 46.59
CA ILE A 7 35.63 33.10 47.57
C ILE A 7 36.69 34.20 47.34
N ILE A 8 36.24 35.45 47.22
CA ILE A 8 37.11 36.63 47.10
C ILE A 8 37.44 37.14 48.51
N LEU A 9 38.73 37.22 48.85
CA LEU A 9 39.26 37.88 50.04
C LEU A 9 40.26 38.96 49.60
N MET A 10 40.03 40.21 50.01
CA MET A 10 40.93 41.35 49.85
C MET A 10 42.08 41.29 50.87
N VAL A 11 43.33 41.45 50.42
CA VAL A 11 44.46 41.88 51.26
C VAL A 11 45.30 42.91 50.50
N LEU A 12 45.77 43.90 51.26
CA LEU A 12 46.34 45.20 50.87
C LEU A 12 47.89 45.20 51.01
N ILE A 13 48.54 46.06 50.19
CA ILE A 13 49.87 46.69 50.34
C ILE A 13 51.12 45.90 49.88
N GLY A 14 51.90 46.53 48.97
CA GLY A 14 53.37 46.46 49.03
C GLY A 14 54.16 46.50 47.72
N LEU A 15 54.45 47.73 47.23
CA LEU A 15 55.67 48.19 46.52
C LEU A 15 56.19 47.50 45.24
N GLY A 16 56.41 48.30 44.19
CA GLY A 16 57.61 48.12 43.34
C GLY A 16 57.53 48.40 41.83
N ILE A 17 57.63 49.68 41.45
CA ILE A 17 58.37 50.22 40.27
C ILE A 17 58.04 49.69 38.84
N GLY A 18 57.45 50.58 38.02
CA GLY A 18 58.02 50.98 36.73
C GLY A 18 57.62 50.22 35.46
N GLY A 19 56.69 50.80 34.69
CA GLY A 19 56.50 50.41 33.28
C GLY A 19 55.22 51.00 32.69
N PHE A 20 55.36 52.11 31.96
CA PHE A 20 54.28 52.75 31.20
C PHE A 20 53.71 51.79 30.14
N LEU A 21 52.41 51.51 30.22
CA LEU A 21 51.62 50.93 29.13
C LEU A 21 50.27 51.65 29.09
N VAL A 22 50.05 52.42 28.03
CA VAL A 22 48.78 53.09 27.73
C VAL A 22 47.79 52.02 27.28
N TRP A 23 46.69 51.84 28.03
CA TRP A 23 45.54 51.06 27.58
C TRP A 23 44.30 51.95 27.48
N LYS A 24 43.63 51.81 26.33
CA LYS A 24 42.36 52.44 25.95
C LYS A 24 41.24 52.07 26.93
N ASN A 25 40.29 53.00 27.06
CA ASN A 25 39.01 52.90 27.77
C ASN A 25 38.35 51.51 27.68
N ILE A 26 37.91 51.00 28.84
CA ILE A 26 36.89 49.97 28.93
C ILE A 26 35.68 50.63 29.60
N SER A 27 34.67 50.93 28.79
CA SER A 27 33.32 51.26 29.23
C SER A 27 32.66 50.02 29.87
N ALA A 28 31.76 50.26 30.83
CA ALA A 28 31.00 49.22 31.52
C ALA A 28 30.29 48.28 30.52
N PRO A 29 30.12 46.98 30.85
CA PRO A 29 29.39 46.07 29.98
C PRO A 29 27.94 46.55 29.86
N GLU A 30 27.47 46.65 28.62
CA GLU A 30 26.05 46.82 28.29
C GLU A 30 25.25 45.70 28.95
N GLU A 31 24.10 46.04 29.56
CA GLU A 31 23.14 45.05 30.03
C GLU A 31 22.77 44.12 28.87
N GLU A 32 23.09 42.84 29.04
CA GLU A 32 22.74 41.78 28.11
C GLU A 32 21.21 41.68 28.08
N ILE A 33 20.59 42.18 27.01
CA ILE A 33 19.16 42.01 26.75
C ILE A 33 18.92 40.51 26.60
N ILE A 34 18.40 39.88 27.64
CA ILE A 34 17.89 38.51 27.58
C ILE A 34 16.75 38.52 26.56
N PRO A 35 16.84 37.82 25.41
CA PRO A 35 15.73 37.79 24.47
C PRO A 35 14.54 37.12 25.16
N GLU A 36 13.41 37.83 25.17
CA GLU A 36 12.11 37.32 25.59
C GLU A 36 11.91 35.91 25.01
N GLU A 37 11.60 34.91 25.85
CA GLU A 37 11.16 33.60 25.38
C GLU A 37 9.88 33.79 24.56
N VAL A 38 10.04 33.95 23.24
CA VAL A 38 8.90 34.04 22.32
C VAL A 38 8.28 32.65 22.30
N GLY A 39 7.20 32.49 23.05
CA GLY A 39 6.41 31.26 23.08
C GLY A 39 5.94 30.79 21.69
N PRO A 40 5.30 29.62 21.62
CA PRO A 40 4.96 29.01 20.34
C PRO A 40 4.05 29.91 19.49
N ILE A 41 4.22 29.89 18.17
CA ILE A 41 3.34 30.64 17.26
C ILE A 41 1.96 30.00 17.28
N LYS A 42 0.93 30.76 17.63
CA LYS A 42 -0.45 30.30 17.53
C LYS A 42 -1.03 30.66 16.16
N VAL A 43 -1.58 29.68 15.47
CA VAL A 43 -2.25 29.87 14.18
C VAL A 43 -3.64 29.23 14.19
N SER A 44 -4.55 29.81 13.44
CA SER A 44 -5.93 29.35 13.32
C SER A 44 -6.50 29.69 11.94
N ASN A 45 -7.37 28.83 11.40
CA ASN A 45 -8.12 29.09 10.17
C ASN A 45 -7.22 29.54 9.01
N THR A 46 -6.16 28.77 8.75
CA THR A 46 -5.08 29.18 7.86
C THR A 46 -4.56 28.04 6.97
N THR A 47 -3.73 28.41 6.00
CA THR A 47 -3.07 27.47 5.09
C THR A 47 -1.62 27.22 5.53
N LYS A 48 -1.17 25.96 5.45
CA LYS A 48 0.17 25.52 5.83
C LYS A 48 0.85 24.70 4.74
N ARG A 49 2.17 24.86 4.66
CA ARG A 49 3.11 24.11 3.81
C ARG A 49 4.55 24.36 4.25
N GLY A 50 5.46 23.46 3.90
CA GLY A 50 6.89 23.62 4.14
C GLY A 50 7.29 23.40 5.60
N ALA A 51 8.56 23.67 5.90
CA ALA A 51 9.11 23.46 7.23
C ALA A 51 8.65 24.53 8.23
N LEU A 52 8.29 24.10 9.44
CA LEU A 52 8.08 24.99 10.58
C LEU A 52 9.42 25.53 11.08
N LEU A 53 9.47 26.82 11.41
CA LEU A 53 10.71 27.50 11.83
C LEU A 53 10.90 27.55 13.36
N LYS A 54 9.82 27.35 14.11
CA LYS A 54 9.77 27.31 15.57
C LYS A 54 8.49 26.60 16.00
N ASP A 55 8.34 26.35 17.29
CA ASP A 55 7.15 25.72 17.85
C ASP A 55 5.87 26.43 17.39
N GLU A 56 4.88 25.64 17.00
CA GLU A 56 3.58 26.14 16.59
C GLU A 56 2.43 25.42 17.30
N VAL A 57 1.33 26.16 17.52
CA VAL A 57 0.05 25.65 18.02
C VAL A 57 -1.01 25.90 16.95
N TRP A 58 -1.66 24.83 16.50
CA TRP A 58 -2.72 24.85 15.49
C TRP A 58 -4.09 24.70 16.15
N SER A 59 -5.07 25.47 15.64
CA SER A 59 -6.47 25.46 16.07
C SER A 59 -7.42 25.75 14.90
N GLY A 60 -8.71 25.43 15.04
CA GLY A 60 -9.71 25.72 14.00
C GLY A 60 -9.53 24.86 12.74
N GLU A 61 -9.71 25.43 11.55
CA GLU A 61 -9.48 24.73 10.29
C GLU A 61 -8.08 25.03 9.72
N ILE A 62 -7.27 24.00 9.47
CA ILE A 62 -5.94 24.16 8.86
C ILE A 62 -5.93 23.46 7.50
N LEU A 63 -5.68 24.20 6.43
CA LEU A 63 -5.53 23.62 5.09
C LEU A 63 -4.05 23.38 4.76
N VAL A 64 -3.65 22.13 4.62
CA VAL A 64 -2.29 21.72 4.24
C VAL A 64 -2.23 21.50 2.73
N THR A 65 -1.45 22.33 2.02
CA THR A 65 -1.41 22.31 0.53
C THR A 65 -0.17 21.66 -0.07
N ASP A 66 0.82 21.37 0.76
CA ASP A 66 2.04 20.63 0.43
C ASP A 66 2.57 20.01 1.74
N ILE A 67 3.65 19.22 1.69
CA ILE A 67 4.24 18.61 2.89
C ILE A 67 4.59 19.70 3.92
N VAL A 68 4.06 19.55 5.15
CA VAL A 68 4.51 20.33 6.31
C VAL A 68 5.55 19.53 7.07
N ILE A 69 6.72 20.11 7.28
CA ILE A 69 7.83 19.46 7.97
C ILE A 69 7.97 20.05 9.38
N VAL A 70 7.99 19.20 10.41
CA VAL A 70 8.29 19.56 11.79
C VAL A 70 9.71 19.09 12.09
N PRO A 71 10.73 19.95 11.97
CA PRO A 71 12.13 19.56 12.08
C PRO A 71 12.54 19.30 13.53
N GLN A 72 13.74 18.73 13.71
CA GLN A 72 14.35 18.52 15.02
C GLN A 72 14.39 19.81 15.85
N GLY A 73 13.99 19.71 17.12
CA GLY A 73 13.94 20.84 18.05
C GLY A 73 12.67 21.69 17.94
N VAL A 74 11.76 21.36 17.01
CA VAL A 74 10.46 22.03 16.86
C VAL A 74 9.32 21.10 17.31
N THR A 75 8.36 21.68 18.02
CA THR A 75 7.11 21.02 18.43
C THR A 75 5.93 21.60 17.68
N LEU A 76 5.15 20.73 17.03
CA LEU A 76 3.81 21.05 16.55
C LEU A 76 2.77 20.56 17.55
N THR A 77 2.00 21.49 18.12
CA THR A 77 0.84 21.18 18.97
C THR A 77 -0.45 21.42 18.18
N ILE A 78 -1.40 20.50 18.26
CA ILE A 78 -2.71 20.62 17.63
C ILE A 78 -3.78 20.54 18.72
N GLU A 79 -4.56 21.62 18.87
CA GLU A 79 -5.56 21.76 19.93
C GLU A 79 -6.82 20.91 19.65
N PRO A 80 -7.58 20.52 20.69
CA PRO A 80 -8.85 19.82 20.52
C PRO A 80 -9.82 20.50 19.55
N GLY A 81 -10.53 19.69 18.77
CA GLY A 81 -11.52 20.15 17.79
C GLY A 81 -10.91 20.73 16.50
N THR A 82 -9.59 20.75 16.36
CA THR A 82 -8.94 21.20 15.12
C THR A 82 -9.25 20.25 13.96
N VAL A 83 -9.54 20.83 12.80
CA VAL A 83 -9.74 20.09 11.54
C VAL A 83 -8.59 20.43 10.60
N VAL A 84 -7.65 19.51 10.46
CA VAL A 84 -6.56 19.57 9.48
C VAL A 84 -7.04 18.93 8.19
N LYS A 85 -7.31 19.77 7.19
CA LYS A 85 -7.65 19.36 5.83
C LYS A 85 -6.40 19.32 4.97
N PHE A 86 -6.24 18.27 4.20
CA PHE A 86 -5.17 18.14 3.22
C PHE A 86 -5.73 18.35 1.82
N LYS A 87 -5.08 19.21 1.03
CA LYS A 87 -5.45 19.44 -0.35
C LYS A 87 -5.37 18.15 -1.14
N HIS A 88 -6.50 17.63 -1.60
CA HIS A 88 -6.55 16.37 -2.32
C HIS A 88 -5.68 16.44 -3.59
N CYS A 89 -4.91 15.38 -3.83
CA CYS A 89 -4.17 15.16 -5.05
C CYS A 89 -4.52 13.78 -5.60
N ARG A 90 -5.40 13.78 -6.60
CA ARG A 90 -5.83 12.58 -7.35
C ARG A 90 -5.14 12.48 -8.69
N ASP A 91 -4.20 13.37 -8.95
CA ASP A 91 -3.65 13.51 -10.27
C ASP A 91 -2.61 12.43 -10.56
N TYR A 92 -2.91 11.67 -11.59
CA TYR A 92 -2.05 10.66 -12.18
C TYR A 92 -1.17 11.19 -13.30
N LYS A 93 -1.40 12.45 -13.68
CA LYS A 93 -0.63 13.16 -14.68
C LYS A 93 0.62 13.82 -14.09
N GLY A 94 0.83 13.71 -12.77
CA GLY A 94 2.00 14.25 -12.05
C GLY A 94 1.98 15.78 -11.86
N SER A 95 0.82 16.42 -11.99
CA SER A 95 0.61 17.87 -11.84
C SER A 95 0.36 18.30 -10.39
N CYS A 96 0.19 17.37 -9.45
CA CYS A 96 0.21 17.67 -8.02
C CYS A 96 1.04 16.63 -7.24
N SER A 97 1.56 17.07 -6.09
CA SER A 97 2.09 16.20 -5.05
C SER A 97 1.03 16.04 -3.95
N ARG A 98 0.94 14.85 -3.36
CA ARG A 98 0.10 14.65 -2.18
C ARG A 98 0.71 15.42 -1.00
N PRO A 99 -0.06 16.32 -0.35
CA PRO A 99 0.40 16.95 0.87
C PRO A 99 0.41 15.95 2.04
N GLY A 100 1.19 16.22 3.07
CA GLY A 100 1.28 15.37 4.25
C GLY A 100 1.87 16.12 5.44
N LEU A 101 1.95 15.45 6.58
CA LEU A 101 2.58 15.97 7.79
C LEU A 101 3.78 15.09 8.15
N MET A 102 4.98 15.67 8.12
CA MET A 102 6.24 14.94 8.32
C MET A 102 6.97 15.47 9.55
N ILE A 103 7.02 14.68 10.62
CA ILE A 103 7.75 14.96 11.84
C ILE A 103 9.18 14.45 11.70
N GLN A 104 10.08 15.30 11.20
CA GLN A 104 11.46 14.95 10.89
C GLN A 104 12.37 15.25 12.10
N GLY A 105 12.39 14.34 13.07
CA GLY A 105 13.12 14.51 14.34
C GLY A 105 12.48 15.50 15.33
N GLY A 106 11.42 16.21 14.93
CA GLY A 106 10.63 17.10 15.79
C GLY A 106 9.67 16.35 16.72
N VAL A 107 8.65 17.05 17.21
CA VAL A 107 7.62 16.48 18.10
C VAL A 107 6.22 16.84 17.61
N LEU A 108 5.32 15.85 17.54
CA LEU A 108 3.89 16.05 17.34
C LEU A 108 3.11 15.84 18.64
N LYS A 109 2.34 16.85 19.05
CA LYS A 109 1.38 16.77 20.15
C LYS A 109 -0.03 17.05 19.63
N ALA A 110 -0.70 16.03 19.10
CA ALA A 110 -2.08 16.10 18.64
C ALA A 110 -2.98 15.40 19.68
N VAL A 111 -3.54 16.18 20.61
CA VAL A 111 -4.33 15.64 21.73
C VAL A 111 -5.69 16.33 21.74
N GLY A 112 -6.71 15.63 21.22
CA GLY A 112 -8.10 16.05 21.30
C GLY A 112 -8.78 15.67 22.61
N THR A 113 -10.11 15.70 22.61
CA THR A 113 -10.95 15.12 23.67
C THR A 113 -12.04 14.23 23.05
N PRO A 114 -12.75 13.40 23.82
CA PRO A 114 -13.87 12.61 23.30
C PRO A 114 -14.93 13.45 22.56
N GLU A 115 -15.21 14.66 23.06
CA GLU A 115 -16.21 15.58 22.48
C GLU A 115 -15.63 16.46 21.37
N GLN A 116 -14.31 16.68 21.38
CA GLN A 116 -13.60 17.56 20.46
C GLN A 116 -12.41 16.84 19.85
N GLN A 117 -12.70 15.78 19.10
CA GLN A 117 -11.68 15.01 18.38
C GLN A 117 -10.98 15.89 17.33
N ILE A 118 -9.70 15.64 17.11
CA ILE A 118 -8.92 16.26 16.03
C ILE A 118 -9.18 15.49 14.74
N TRP A 119 -9.40 16.18 13.62
CA TRP A 119 -9.62 15.54 12.31
C TRP A 119 -8.42 15.76 11.40
N PHE A 120 -7.91 14.69 10.81
CA PHE A 120 -6.96 14.70 9.70
C PHE A 120 -7.66 14.08 8.49
N THR A 121 -8.02 14.90 7.51
CA THR A 121 -8.91 14.49 6.40
C THR A 121 -8.58 15.20 5.10
N SER A 122 -9.13 14.72 3.99
CA SER A 122 -9.15 15.41 2.70
C SER A 122 -9.96 16.72 2.76
N ASP A 123 -9.59 17.71 1.94
CA ASP A 123 -10.36 18.93 1.70
C ASP A 123 -11.46 18.77 0.64
N ALA A 124 -11.52 17.63 -0.06
CA ALA A 124 -12.47 17.39 -1.13
C ALA A 124 -13.91 17.30 -0.63
N GLU A 125 -14.85 17.77 -1.45
CA GLU A 125 -16.30 17.63 -1.19
C GLU A 125 -16.74 16.15 -1.14
N ASN A 126 -16.15 15.33 -2.01
CA ASN A 126 -16.35 13.89 -2.08
C ASN A 126 -14.99 13.20 -1.84
N PRO A 127 -14.56 13.03 -0.59
CA PRO A 127 -13.22 12.53 -0.26
C PRO A 127 -13.06 11.06 -0.63
N ILE A 128 -11.85 10.69 -1.05
CA ILE A 128 -11.48 9.30 -1.36
C ILE A 128 -10.15 8.96 -0.69
N ASN A 129 -9.94 7.68 -0.39
CA ASN A 129 -8.66 7.16 0.07
C ASN A 129 -7.53 7.52 -0.89
N GLY A 130 -6.38 7.95 -0.37
CA GLY A 130 -5.25 8.40 -1.18
C GLY A 130 -5.30 9.85 -1.61
N ASP A 131 -6.23 10.66 -1.09
CA ASP A 131 -6.29 12.10 -1.38
C ASP A 131 -5.05 12.85 -0.89
N TRP A 132 -4.43 12.38 0.19
CA TRP A 132 -3.23 12.98 0.78
C TRP A 132 -2.25 11.91 1.24
N GLU A 133 -1.02 12.29 1.57
CA GLU A 133 0.10 11.36 1.72
C GLU A 133 0.00 10.54 3.01
N ALA A 134 0.41 11.12 4.14
CA ALA A 134 0.45 10.46 5.44
C ALA A 134 0.71 11.45 6.58
N ILE A 135 0.52 10.97 7.82
CA ILE A 135 1.19 11.52 9.01
C ILE A 135 2.42 10.66 9.27
N SER A 136 3.60 11.16 8.95
CA SER A 136 4.87 10.45 9.08
C SER A 136 5.67 10.96 10.28
N ILE A 137 6.02 10.09 11.20
CA ILE A 137 6.90 10.36 12.34
C ILE A 137 8.24 9.70 12.06
N ASP A 138 9.22 10.51 11.67
CA ASP A 138 10.48 10.05 11.09
C ASP A 138 11.65 10.47 11.96
N ASN A 139 12.49 9.51 12.35
CA ASN A 139 13.69 9.76 13.17
C ASN A 139 13.41 10.53 14.47
N SER A 140 12.22 10.38 15.04
CA SER A 140 11.82 11.03 16.29
C SER A 140 11.51 9.99 17.35
N LYS A 141 12.36 9.89 18.37
CA LYS A 141 12.13 9.05 19.56
C LYS A 141 11.56 9.84 20.75
N ASN A 142 11.10 11.07 20.48
CA ASN A 142 10.47 11.94 21.46
C ASN A 142 9.04 11.46 21.78
N GLU A 143 8.38 12.11 22.75
CA GLU A 143 6.97 11.85 23.11
C GLU A 143 6.01 12.38 22.03
N ASN A 144 5.99 11.74 20.86
CA ASN A 144 4.99 11.99 19.83
C ASN A 144 3.66 11.35 20.26
N VAL A 145 2.57 12.13 20.23
CA VAL A 145 1.25 11.68 20.66
C VAL A 145 0.19 12.08 19.65
N ILE A 146 -0.61 11.09 19.27
CA ILE A 146 -1.88 11.25 18.55
C ILE A 146 -2.96 10.64 19.44
N LYS A 147 -3.85 11.47 19.99
CA LYS A 147 -4.88 11.05 20.92
C LYS A 147 -6.22 11.74 20.64
N TYR A 148 -7.32 10.98 20.69
CA TYR A 148 -8.66 11.47 20.34
C TYR A 148 -8.65 12.13 18.95
N ALA A 149 -8.11 11.42 17.97
CA ALA A 149 -8.04 11.87 16.59
C ALA A 149 -8.82 10.95 15.65
N ILE A 150 -9.26 11.49 14.52
CA ILE A 150 -9.80 10.76 13.37
C ILE A 150 -8.84 11.02 12.22
N VAL A 151 -8.26 9.94 11.66
CA VAL A 151 -7.35 9.98 10.50
C VAL A 151 -8.01 9.20 9.37
N GLU A 152 -8.27 9.88 8.25
CA GLU A 152 -9.02 9.30 7.13
C GLU A 152 -8.57 9.83 5.77
N TYR A 153 -8.82 9.02 4.74
CA TYR A 153 -8.60 9.36 3.32
C TYR A 153 -7.13 9.55 2.88
N ALA A 154 -6.18 9.16 3.71
CA ALA A 154 -4.75 9.20 3.35
C ALA A 154 -4.36 8.04 2.42
N LEU A 155 -3.20 8.16 1.77
CA LEU A 155 -2.53 7.08 1.06
C LEU A 155 -2.03 6.05 2.08
N LEU A 156 -1.31 6.53 3.08
CA LEU A 156 -0.86 5.80 4.25
C LEU A 156 -1.32 6.56 5.49
N GLY A 157 -1.82 5.90 6.53
CA GLY A 157 -2.47 6.59 7.64
C GLY A 157 -1.46 7.28 8.56
N ILE A 158 -0.98 6.53 9.55
CA ILE A 158 0.07 6.97 10.48
C ILE A 158 1.30 6.10 10.28
N ARG A 159 2.44 6.72 9.98
CA ARG A 159 3.71 6.04 9.72
C ARG A 159 4.72 6.35 10.81
N PHE A 160 5.39 5.32 11.33
CA PHE A 160 6.56 5.45 12.19
C PHE A 160 7.80 4.91 11.46
N TRP A 161 8.80 5.76 11.24
CA TRP A 161 10.07 5.34 10.63
C TRP A 161 11.25 5.68 11.53
N THR A 162 11.93 4.66 12.05
CA THR A 162 13.02 4.84 13.04
C THR A 162 12.59 5.75 14.20
N SER A 163 11.38 5.54 14.72
CA SER A 163 10.72 6.48 15.64
C SER A 163 9.90 5.78 16.72
N SER A 164 9.35 6.57 17.64
CA SER A 164 8.45 6.11 18.71
C SER A 164 7.35 7.14 18.94
N GLY A 165 6.31 6.70 19.63
CA GLY A 165 5.18 7.55 20.00
C GLY A 165 4.01 6.74 20.50
N THR A 166 2.89 7.43 20.72
CA THR A 166 1.64 6.79 21.15
C THR A 166 0.50 7.22 20.26
N VAL A 167 -0.21 6.24 19.69
CA VAL A 167 -1.51 6.45 19.05
C VAL A 167 -2.55 5.86 19.98
N SER A 168 -3.44 6.69 20.52
CA SER A 168 -4.46 6.19 21.43
C SER A 168 -5.82 6.83 21.30
N HIS A 169 -6.87 6.11 21.69
CA HIS A 169 -8.25 6.62 21.72
C HIS A 169 -8.67 7.27 20.38
N SER A 170 -8.17 6.74 19.27
CA SER A 170 -8.27 7.36 17.96
C SER A 170 -8.90 6.41 16.94
N ILE A 171 -9.33 6.98 15.83
CA ILE A 171 -9.96 6.27 14.72
C ILE A 171 -9.07 6.44 13.50
N VAL A 172 -8.71 5.32 12.87
CA VAL A 172 -7.95 5.32 11.62
C VAL A 172 -8.73 4.48 10.61
N ARG A 173 -9.23 5.11 9.55
CA ARG A 173 -10.17 4.48 8.63
C ARG A 173 -10.02 4.98 7.21
N TRP A 174 -10.49 4.17 6.25
CA TRP A 174 -10.55 4.57 4.84
C TRP A 174 -9.20 5.04 4.30
N ILE A 175 -8.15 4.33 4.72
CA ILE A 175 -6.78 4.56 4.28
C ILE A 175 -6.50 3.68 3.07
N ASN A 176 -5.80 4.21 2.07
CA ASN A 176 -5.56 3.51 0.82
C ASN A 176 -4.68 2.25 0.97
N SER A 177 -3.72 2.31 1.88
CA SER A 177 -2.77 1.23 2.18
C SER A 177 -2.92 0.79 3.65
N GLU A 178 -1.86 0.88 4.45
CA GLU A 178 -1.86 0.55 5.87
C GLU A 178 -2.42 1.69 6.70
N CYS A 179 -3.34 1.40 7.62
CA CYS A 179 -3.82 2.43 8.54
C CYS A 179 -2.71 2.88 9.50
N ILE A 180 -1.97 1.94 10.08
CA ILE A 180 -0.79 2.24 10.88
C ILE A 180 0.36 1.39 10.38
N TYR A 181 1.46 2.04 9.99
CA TYR A 181 2.68 1.40 9.51
C TYR A 181 3.85 1.76 10.42
N MET A 182 4.75 0.81 10.66
CA MET A 182 5.98 1.09 11.39
C MET A 182 7.17 0.29 10.88
N GLU A 183 8.33 0.94 10.86
CA GLU A 183 9.63 0.34 10.54
C GLU A 183 10.72 0.82 11.49
N ARG A 184 11.56 -0.10 12.00
CA ARG A 184 12.64 0.20 12.97
C ARG A 184 12.16 1.02 14.18
N SER A 185 10.92 0.76 14.59
CA SER A 185 10.15 1.61 15.49
C SER A 185 9.55 0.83 16.65
N ASN A 186 9.06 1.56 17.65
CA ASN A 186 8.53 0.99 18.88
C ASN A 186 7.36 1.83 19.45
N PRO A 187 6.28 2.06 18.68
CA PRO A 187 5.14 2.82 19.16
C PRO A 187 4.24 2.01 20.11
N ILE A 188 3.46 2.72 20.91
CA ILE A 188 2.34 2.17 21.67
C ILE A 188 1.05 2.48 20.91
N ILE A 189 0.31 1.43 20.54
CA ILE A 189 -0.97 1.54 19.84
C ILE A 189 -2.07 1.00 20.77
N GLU A 190 -2.90 1.89 21.32
CA GLU A 190 -3.90 1.48 22.31
C GLU A 190 -5.27 2.16 22.24
N TYR A 191 -6.34 1.42 22.56
CA TYR A 191 -7.71 1.97 22.57
C TYR A 191 -8.17 2.59 21.24
N ASN A 192 -7.66 2.12 20.11
CA ASN A 192 -8.02 2.63 18.79
C ASN A 192 -9.09 1.79 18.10
N THR A 193 -9.86 2.43 17.22
CA THR A 193 -10.73 1.76 16.25
C THR A 193 -10.10 1.89 14.86
N ILE A 194 -9.69 0.77 14.28
CA ILE A 194 -8.94 0.72 13.01
C ILE A 194 -9.71 -0.16 12.03
N TYR A 195 -10.15 0.40 10.91
CA TYR A 195 -10.99 -0.35 9.98
C TYR A 195 -11.03 0.17 8.55
N ASN A 196 -11.44 -0.70 7.62
CA ASN A 196 -11.53 -0.40 6.19
C ASN A 196 -10.24 0.21 5.64
N CYS A 197 -9.09 -0.36 6.03
CA CYS A 197 -7.80 -0.05 5.45
C CYS A 197 -7.64 -0.87 4.16
N GLY A 198 -7.03 -0.27 3.13
CA GLY A 198 -6.87 -0.90 1.84
C GLY A 198 -5.86 -2.06 1.83
N TYR A 199 -4.99 -2.15 2.83
CA TYR A 199 -4.09 -3.30 2.98
C TYR A 199 -4.16 -3.85 4.41
N ASN A 200 -3.17 -3.55 5.26
CA ASN A 200 -3.16 -3.99 6.66
C ASN A 200 -3.80 -2.97 7.60
N GLY A 201 -4.43 -3.43 8.68
CA GLY A 201 -4.87 -2.54 9.76
C GLY A 201 -3.67 -1.92 10.48
N ILE A 202 -2.78 -2.78 10.98
CA ILE A 202 -1.49 -2.41 11.57
C ILE A 202 -0.39 -3.25 10.90
N ALA A 203 0.64 -2.63 10.37
CA ALA A 203 1.80 -3.30 9.77
C ALA A 203 3.09 -2.92 10.51
N MET A 204 3.86 -3.93 10.88
CA MET A 204 5.15 -3.81 11.56
C MET A 204 6.24 -4.41 10.69
N GLU A 205 6.87 -3.60 9.83
CA GLU A 205 7.87 -4.06 8.87
C GLU A 205 9.29 -3.87 9.40
N GLN A 206 10.17 -4.83 9.13
CA GLN A 206 11.63 -4.67 9.24
C GLN A 206 12.14 -4.09 10.57
N PHE A 207 12.39 -4.97 11.54
CA PHE A 207 13.18 -4.69 12.77
C PHE A 207 12.51 -3.76 13.78
N ASN A 208 11.23 -3.97 14.08
CA ASN A 208 10.57 -3.31 15.20
C ASN A 208 10.81 -4.10 16.50
N TYR A 209 11.06 -3.40 17.61
CA TYR A 209 11.36 -4.04 18.90
C TYR A 209 10.47 -3.42 19.99
N ASP A 210 10.02 -4.24 20.94
CA ASP A 210 9.19 -3.80 22.08
C ASP A 210 7.89 -3.07 21.67
N VAL A 211 7.28 -3.46 20.54
CA VAL A 211 6.00 -2.88 20.10
C VAL A 211 4.88 -3.35 21.03
N LEU A 212 4.02 -2.42 21.46
CA LEU A 212 2.85 -2.73 22.29
C LEU A 212 1.55 -2.36 21.57
N ILE A 213 0.71 -3.37 21.30
CA ILE A 213 -0.61 -3.20 20.67
C ILE A 213 -1.68 -3.74 21.63
N ARG A 214 -2.52 -2.87 22.19
CA ARG A 214 -3.51 -3.31 23.18
C ARG A 214 -4.84 -2.59 23.19
N TYR A 215 -5.92 -3.27 23.57
CA TYR A 215 -7.26 -2.67 23.68
C TYR A 215 -7.79 -2.04 22.38
N ASN A 216 -7.28 -2.45 21.21
CA ASN A 216 -7.73 -1.94 19.93
C ASN A 216 -8.86 -2.81 19.36
N LYS A 217 -9.70 -2.20 18.52
CA LYS A 217 -10.62 -2.90 17.62
C LYS A 217 -10.09 -2.76 16.19
N VAL A 218 -9.65 -3.87 15.59
CA VAL A 218 -9.08 -3.93 14.24
C VAL A 218 -9.98 -4.78 13.35
N THR A 219 -10.78 -4.14 12.51
CA THR A 219 -11.90 -4.81 11.81
C THR A 219 -12.00 -4.43 10.34
N ASP A 220 -12.60 -5.30 9.54
CA ASP A 220 -13.03 -5.00 8.18
C ASP A 220 -11.90 -4.53 7.23
N ASN A 221 -10.68 -5.05 7.42
CA ASN A 221 -9.56 -4.87 6.49
C ASN A 221 -9.58 -6.05 5.48
N HIS A 222 -10.52 -5.99 4.54
CA HIS A 222 -10.95 -7.14 3.73
C HIS A 222 -9.89 -7.62 2.72
N TYR A 223 -8.89 -6.80 2.41
CA TYR A 223 -7.88 -7.11 1.41
C TYR A 223 -6.66 -7.83 1.95
N ASN A 224 -6.33 -7.62 3.24
CA ASN A 224 -5.19 -8.29 3.86
C ASN A 224 -5.37 -8.50 5.38
N THR A 225 -4.31 -8.29 6.17
CA THR A 225 -4.26 -8.72 7.56
C THR A 225 -4.72 -7.62 8.51
N GLY A 226 -5.41 -8.00 9.60
CA GLY A 226 -5.67 -7.07 10.70
C GLY A 226 -4.38 -6.51 11.29
N ILE A 227 -3.49 -7.39 11.76
CA ILE A 227 -2.16 -7.03 12.27
C ILE A 227 -1.07 -7.89 11.58
N HIS A 228 -0.15 -7.26 10.87
CA HIS A 228 0.98 -7.91 10.21
C HIS A 228 2.31 -7.54 10.88
N GLY A 229 3.26 -8.47 10.91
CA GLY A 229 4.64 -8.21 11.31
C GLY A 229 5.67 -8.99 10.50
N GLU A 230 6.78 -8.33 10.15
CA GLU A 230 7.97 -8.88 9.51
C GLU A 230 9.19 -8.49 10.37
N ALA A 231 10.07 -9.45 10.70
CA ALA A 231 11.30 -9.22 11.48
C ALA A 231 11.10 -8.36 12.74
N THR A 232 10.03 -8.64 13.50
CA THR A 232 9.51 -7.76 14.57
C THR A 232 9.31 -8.49 15.90
N GLN A 233 9.53 -7.78 17.00
CA GLN A 233 9.13 -8.18 18.35
C GLN A 233 7.93 -7.38 18.87
N ALA A 234 6.85 -8.05 19.28
CA ALA A 234 5.61 -7.39 19.70
C ALA A 234 4.88 -8.09 20.85
N THR A 235 4.24 -7.29 21.71
CA THR A 235 3.19 -7.75 22.63
C THR A 235 1.84 -7.26 22.12
N ILE A 236 0.94 -8.21 21.86
CA ILE A 236 -0.41 -7.96 21.35
C ILE A 236 -1.41 -8.47 22.39
N GLU A 237 -2.10 -7.55 23.08
CA GLU A 237 -2.99 -7.96 24.17
C GLU A 237 -4.36 -7.26 24.24
N ASN A 238 -5.39 -8.00 24.64
CA ASN A 238 -6.73 -7.46 24.88
C ASN A 238 -7.35 -6.74 23.66
N ASN A 239 -6.99 -7.15 22.44
CA ASN A 239 -7.55 -6.59 21.20
C ASN A 239 -8.74 -7.41 20.70
N ILE A 240 -9.60 -6.76 19.91
CA ILE A 240 -10.66 -7.40 19.13
C ILE A 240 -10.30 -7.28 17.65
N ILE A 241 -10.05 -8.42 17.02
CA ILE A 241 -9.59 -8.52 15.63
C ILE A 241 -10.61 -9.38 14.88
N ARG A 242 -11.32 -8.81 13.90
CA ARG A 242 -12.39 -9.55 13.21
C ARG A 242 -12.63 -9.10 11.78
N ASN A 243 -13.26 -9.95 10.97
CA ASN A 243 -13.69 -9.61 9.60
C ASN A 243 -12.57 -9.12 8.67
N ASN A 244 -11.32 -9.47 8.93
CA ASN A 244 -10.18 -9.22 8.04
C ASN A 244 -9.94 -10.44 7.13
N LYS A 245 -9.16 -10.31 6.04
CA LYS A 245 -8.75 -11.50 5.26
C LYS A 245 -7.95 -12.47 6.10
N PHE A 246 -6.98 -11.95 6.87
CA PHE A 246 -6.25 -12.69 7.90
C PHE A 246 -6.30 -11.93 9.22
N GLY A 247 -6.29 -12.62 10.36
CA GLY A 247 -6.33 -11.99 11.68
C GLY A 247 -5.02 -11.33 12.06
N ILE A 248 -4.03 -12.14 12.46
CA ILE A 248 -2.65 -11.71 12.70
C ILE A 248 -1.70 -12.62 11.94
N THR A 249 -0.70 -12.04 11.28
CA THR A 249 0.34 -12.77 10.55
C THR A 249 1.72 -12.26 10.96
N PHE A 250 2.66 -13.19 11.16
CA PHE A 250 4.05 -12.93 11.45
C PHE A 250 4.93 -13.66 10.44
N ASP A 251 5.93 -12.97 9.90
CA ASP A 251 6.89 -13.49 8.93
C ASP A 251 8.33 -13.08 9.28
N ASP A 252 9.30 -13.77 8.67
CA ASP A 252 10.73 -13.48 8.73
C ASP A 252 11.27 -13.18 10.15
N TYR A 253 11.36 -14.20 11.00
CA TYR A 253 12.02 -14.13 12.31
C TYR A 253 11.31 -13.21 13.35
N CYS A 254 9.98 -13.15 13.31
CA CYS A 254 9.21 -12.45 14.33
C CYS A 254 9.21 -13.15 15.69
N GLU A 255 9.03 -12.38 16.76
CA GLU A 255 8.76 -12.89 18.11
C GLU A 255 7.58 -12.16 18.73
N ALA A 256 6.50 -12.88 19.06
CA ALA A 256 5.29 -12.24 19.55
C ALA A 256 4.68 -12.93 20.75
N VAL A 257 4.29 -12.12 21.74
CA VAL A 257 3.41 -12.54 22.84
C VAL A 257 1.99 -12.06 22.53
N ILE A 258 1.07 -13.00 22.37
CA ILE A 258 -0.32 -12.75 21.99
C ILE A 258 -1.20 -13.20 23.15
N LYS A 259 -1.88 -12.26 23.82
CA LYS A 259 -2.63 -12.56 25.04
C LYS A 259 -4.01 -11.93 25.10
N ASN A 260 -5.01 -12.69 25.56
CA ASN A 260 -6.36 -12.17 25.83
C ASN A 260 -7.02 -11.48 24.62
N ASN A 261 -6.69 -11.86 23.39
CA ASN A 261 -7.30 -11.28 22.19
C ASN A 261 -8.53 -12.10 21.77
N LEU A 262 -9.51 -11.43 21.16
CA LEU A 262 -10.56 -12.06 20.36
C LEU A 262 -10.16 -11.97 18.89
N ILE A 263 -10.06 -13.10 18.20
CA ILE A 263 -9.63 -13.21 16.81
C ILE A 263 -10.66 -14.06 16.05
N GLU A 264 -11.52 -13.42 15.25
CA GLU A 264 -12.69 -14.12 14.70
C GLU A 264 -13.18 -13.68 13.33
N ASN A 265 -13.90 -14.59 12.67
CA ASN A 265 -14.59 -14.33 11.40
C ASN A 265 -13.65 -13.85 10.28
N HIS A 266 -12.44 -14.39 10.21
CA HIS A 266 -11.52 -14.14 9.11
C HIS A 266 -11.79 -15.07 7.94
N ASN A 267 -11.73 -14.52 6.71
CA ASN A 267 -11.89 -15.33 5.49
C ASN A 267 -10.76 -16.37 5.34
N GLY A 268 -9.58 -16.06 5.87
CA GLY A 268 -8.40 -16.93 5.93
C GLY A 268 -8.08 -17.36 7.35
N HIS A 269 -6.82 -17.22 7.73
CA HIS A 269 -6.29 -17.69 9.02
C HIS A 269 -6.53 -16.67 10.15
N GLY A 270 -6.78 -17.15 11.36
CA GLY A 270 -6.84 -16.33 12.57
C GLY A 270 -5.46 -15.84 12.99
N LEU A 271 -4.53 -16.78 13.20
CA LEU A 271 -3.12 -16.50 13.50
C LEU A 271 -2.21 -17.28 12.55
N HIS A 272 -1.15 -16.65 12.07
CA HIS A 272 -0.13 -17.30 11.24
C HIS A 272 1.28 -16.90 11.67
N PHE A 273 2.14 -17.90 11.91
CA PHE A 273 3.59 -17.74 12.05
C PHE A 273 4.31 -18.42 10.89
N TYR A 274 5.00 -17.61 10.07
CA TYR A 274 5.83 -18.01 8.93
C TYR A 274 7.31 -17.84 9.23
N VAL A 275 8.14 -18.47 8.40
CA VAL A 275 9.60 -18.28 8.27
C VAL A 275 10.31 -17.99 9.59
N SER A 276 10.55 -19.03 10.37
CA SER A 276 11.32 -18.97 11.62
C SER A 276 10.78 -18.01 12.68
N SER A 277 9.47 -17.77 12.70
CA SER A 277 8.82 -16.90 13.68
C SER A 277 8.40 -17.66 14.95
N LYS A 278 8.37 -16.93 16.06
CA LYS A 278 8.09 -17.45 17.41
C LYS A 278 6.85 -16.81 18.01
N GLY A 279 5.91 -17.65 18.44
CA GLY A 279 4.64 -17.23 19.03
C GLY A 279 4.43 -17.77 20.44
N THR A 280 4.06 -16.90 21.37
CA THR A 280 3.54 -17.29 22.69
C THR A 280 2.07 -16.86 22.81
N LEU A 281 1.15 -17.81 22.85
CA LEU A 281 -0.29 -17.58 22.86
C LEU A 281 -0.88 -17.93 24.22
N VAL A 282 -1.51 -16.96 24.88
CA VAL A 282 -2.09 -17.14 26.22
C VAL A 282 -3.50 -16.58 26.30
N SER A 283 -4.48 -17.40 26.68
CA SER A 283 -5.83 -16.90 26.99
C SER A 283 -6.53 -16.12 25.87
N ASN A 284 -6.18 -16.43 24.61
CA ASN A 284 -6.87 -15.88 23.45
C ASN A 284 -8.12 -16.69 23.12
N LYS A 285 -9.09 -16.04 22.50
CA LYS A 285 -10.24 -16.66 21.86
C LYS A 285 -10.12 -16.54 20.35
N ILE A 286 -9.98 -17.66 19.65
CA ILE A 286 -9.74 -17.73 18.20
C ILE A 286 -10.80 -18.63 17.58
N ARG A 287 -11.71 -18.06 16.78
CA ARG A 287 -12.89 -18.79 16.29
C ARG A 287 -13.42 -18.33 14.94
N ASN A 288 -14.22 -19.18 14.29
CA ASN A 288 -14.89 -18.87 13.02
C ASN A 288 -13.92 -18.44 11.89
N ASN A 289 -12.70 -18.97 11.88
CA ASN A 289 -11.73 -18.74 10.82
C ASN A 289 -11.61 -19.99 9.94
N ALA A 290 -11.06 -19.86 8.73
CA ALA A 290 -10.71 -21.02 7.90
C ALA A 290 -9.69 -21.90 8.64
N VAL A 291 -8.66 -21.27 9.21
CA VAL A 291 -7.74 -21.93 10.14
C VAL A 291 -7.53 -21.07 11.38
N GLY A 292 -7.61 -21.64 12.57
CA GLY A 292 -7.41 -20.92 13.84
C GLY A 292 -5.96 -20.44 13.97
N VAL A 293 -5.02 -21.39 14.06
CA VAL A 293 -3.58 -21.11 14.18
C VAL A 293 -2.80 -21.92 13.16
N VAL A 294 -1.92 -21.25 12.42
CA VAL A 294 -0.97 -21.87 11.49
C VAL A 294 0.46 -21.59 11.94
N CYS A 295 1.32 -22.60 11.93
CA CYS A 295 2.74 -22.47 12.20
C CYS A 295 3.55 -23.42 11.32
N GLY A 296 4.55 -22.88 10.63
CA GLY A 296 5.45 -23.65 9.77
C GLY A 296 6.41 -22.75 8.99
N GLN A 297 7.28 -23.40 8.21
CA GLN A 297 8.38 -22.81 7.45
C GLN A 297 9.53 -22.29 8.33
N GLY A 298 10.77 -22.57 7.90
CA GLY A 298 11.97 -22.23 8.65
C GLY A 298 12.10 -23.01 9.98
N GLU A 299 12.64 -22.35 11.00
CA GLU A 299 12.78 -22.87 12.37
C GLU A 299 11.77 -22.17 13.30
N SER A 300 10.48 -22.32 13.01
CA SER A 300 9.41 -21.63 13.75
C SER A 300 9.14 -22.28 15.11
N GLU A 301 8.61 -21.51 16.07
CA GLU A 301 8.27 -22.00 17.41
C GLU A 301 6.89 -21.50 17.84
N LEU A 302 6.07 -22.38 18.41
CA LEU A 302 4.75 -22.04 18.91
C LEU A 302 4.53 -22.62 20.32
N THR A 303 4.47 -21.74 21.31
CA THR A 303 4.00 -22.07 22.65
C THR A 303 2.57 -21.55 22.81
N ALA A 304 1.60 -22.43 22.99
CA ALA A 304 0.20 -22.02 23.16
C ALA A 304 -0.42 -22.70 24.37
N TYR A 305 -0.91 -21.90 25.32
CA TYR A 305 -1.59 -22.45 26.48
C TYR A 305 -2.78 -21.66 27.01
N ASN A 306 -3.74 -22.39 27.57
CA ASN A 306 -4.97 -21.86 28.17
C ASN A 306 -5.75 -20.97 27.20
N ASN A 307 -5.89 -21.36 25.93
CA ASN A 307 -6.63 -20.62 24.89
C ASN A 307 -7.99 -21.28 24.59
N ASP A 308 -8.93 -20.51 24.03
CA ASP A 308 -10.18 -20.98 23.44
C ASP A 308 -10.02 -20.97 21.91
N ILE A 309 -9.57 -22.09 21.34
CA ILE A 309 -9.39 -22.23 19.88
C ILE A 309 -10.42 -23.24 19.39
N SER A 310 -11.57 -22.72 18.98
CA SER A 310 -12.78 -23.49 18.70
C SER A 310 -13.56 -22.89 17.53
N GLU A 311 -14.50 -23.64 16.94
CA GLU A 311 -15.38 -23.17 15.86
C GLU A 311 -14.64 -22.70 14.56
N ASN A 312 -13.34 -22.95 14.43
CA ASN A 312 -12.62 -22.81 13.17
C ASN A 312 -12.83 -24.05 12.30
N GLN A 313 -12.68 -23.94 10.98
CA GLN A 313 -12.75 -25.14 10.12
C GLN A 313 -11.60 -26.10 10.45
N ILE A 314 -10.41 -25.55 10.72
CA ILE A 314 -9.25 -26.24 11.27
C ILE A 314 -8.74 -25.42 12.46
N ASN A 315 -8.61 -26.00 13.65
CA ASN A 315 -8.12 -25.25 14.82
C ASN A 315 -6.61 -24.99 14.77
N PHE A 316 -5.83 -26.02 14.39
CA PHE A 316 -4.38 -25.95 14.27
C PHE A 316 -3.92 -26.59 12.96
N GLN A 317 -3.09 -25.89 12.20
CA GLN A 317 -2.37 -26.43 11.05
C GLN A 317 -0.87 -26.21 11.28
N ILE A 318 -0.19 -27.26 11.71
CA ILE A 318 1.22 -27.21 12.12
C ILE A 318 2.05 -28.08 11.18
N ASP A 319 3.10 -27.51 10.60
CA ASP A 319 4.12 -28.30 9.92
C ASP A 319 5.16 -28.77 10.95
N ALA A 320 5.06 -30.04 11.35
CA ALA A 320 5.93 -30.64 12.36
C ALA A 320 7.41 -30.75 11.93
N GLN A 321 7.74 -30.56 10.64
CA GLN A 321 9.13 -30.55 10.18
C GLN A 321 9.80 -29.19 10.39
N SER A 322 9.02 -28.11 10.49
CA SER A 322 9.51 -26.73 10.47
C SER A 322 8.95 -25.85 11.59
N CYS A 323 8.08 -26.39 12.46
CA CYS A 323 7.58 -25.71 13.65
C CYS A 323 7.67 -26.60 14.89
N GLN A 324 8.40 -26.13 15.90
CA GLN A 324 8.41 -26.75 17.23
C GLN A 324 7.23 -26.23 18.05
N THR A 325 6.52 -27.11 18.75
CA THR A 325 5.30 -26.72 19.47
C THR A 325 5.24 -27.21 20.92
N ASP A 326 4.72 -26.36 21.81
CA ASP A 326 4.29 -26.72 23.16
C ASP A 326 2.84 -26.26 23.35
N LEU A 327 1.89 -27.20 23.24
CA LEU A 327 0.45 -26.92 23.23
C LEU A 327 -0.23 -27.53 24.48
N LYS A 328 -0.80 -26.68 25.35
CA LYS A 328 -1.44 -27.13 26.60
C LYS A 328 -2.77 -26.42 26.86
N ASN A 329 -3.86 -27.14 27.10
CA ASN A 329 -5.18 -26.55 27.44
C ASN A 329 -5.68 -25.49 26.43
N ASN A 330 -5.76 -25.83 25.14
CA ASN A 330 -6.21 -24.89 24.09
C ASN A 330 -7.69 -25.09 23.67
N GLN A 331 -8.52 -25.57 24.61
CA GLN A 331 -9.96 -25.79 24.44
C GLN A 331 -10.76 -25.15 25.59
N GLU A 332 -10.18 -24.14 26.23
CA GLU A 332 -10.84 -23.40 27.31
C GLU A 332 -12.08 -22.69 26.78
N LYS A 333 -13.03 -22.35 27.67
CA LYS A 333 -14.16 -21.49 27.32
C LYS A 333 -13.88 -20.10 27.82
N ILE A 334 -13.36 -19.25 26.93
CA ILE A 334 -12.93 -17.90 27.29
C ILE A 334 -14.00 -16.90 26.88
N THR A 335 -14.22 -15.91 27.73
CA THR A 335 -14.99 -14.71 27.39
C THR A 335 -14.01 -13.54 27.37
N ILE A 336 -13.86 -12.92 26.21
CA ILE A 336 -13.09 -11.68 26.07
C ILE A 336 -14.07 -10.52 26.19
N GLN A 337 -13.78 -9.59 27.09
CA GLN A 337 -14.52 -8.34 27.19
C GLN A 337 -14.03 -7.40 26.08
N GLU A 338 -14.96 -6.89 25.27
CA GLU A 338 -14.60 -5.87 24.28
C GLU A 338 -14.12 -4.59 24.99
N PRO A 339 -13.09 -3.91 24.47
CA PRO A 339 -12.63 -2.64 25.01
C PRO A 339 -13.77 -1.61 24.92
N VAL A 340 -13.93 -0.84 25.99
CA VAL A 340 -14.88 0.27 26.04
C VAL A 340 -14.17 1.52 25.57
N PHE A 341 -14.71 2.15 24.53
CA PHE A 341 -14.23 3.42 24.02
C PHE A 341 -15.06 4.56 24.59
N ASP A 342 -14.39 5.61 25.07
CA ASP A 342 -15.00 6.82 25.61
C ASP A 342 -15.28 7.87 24.52
N TYR A 343 -14.85 7.63 23.28
CA TYR A 343 -15.08 8.47 22.10
C TYR A 343 -16.12 7.87 21.15
N GLN A 344 -16.65 8.69 20.24
CA GLN A 344 -17.62 8.29 19.22
C GLN A 344 -16.95 8.18 17.84
N ASP A 345 -17.43 7.23 17.03
CA ASP A 345 -17.05 7.11 15.61
C ASP A 345 -17.87 8.07 14.75
N VAL A 346 -17.55 9.37 14.85
CA VAL A 346 -18.24 10.42 14.09
C VAL A 346 -17.84 10.36 12.61
N LYS A 347 -18.83 10.33 11.72
CA LYS A 347 -18.66 10.34 10.25
C LYS A 347 -19.27 11.62 9.69
N LYS A 348 -18.49 12.38 8.91
CA LYS A 348 -19.01 13.54 8.14
C LYS A 348 -19.66 13.09 6.84
N THR A 349 -19.18 11.98 6.30
CA THR A 349 -19.66 11.30 5.11
C THR A 349 -19.66 9.82 5.42
N ASP A 350 -20.75 9.12 5.11
CA ASP A 350 -20.70 7.67 5.03
C ASP A 350 -20.15 7.31 3.66
N LEU A 351 -19.12 6.47 3.61
CA LEU A 351 -18.79 5.80 2.37
C LEU A 351 -19.91 4.80 2.09
N GLY A 352 -20.77 5.11 1.12
CA GLY A 352 -21.73 4.16 0.56
C GLY A 352 -21.08 3.00 -0.19
N TYR A 353 -19.75 2.85 -0.12
CA TYR A 353 -18.98 1.82 -0.78
C TYR A 353 -17.81 1.36 0.11
N CYS A 354 -17.61 0.04 0.19
CA CYS A 354 -16.31 -0.54 0.46
C CYS A 354 -15.70 -0.84 -0.91
N PRO A 355 -14.48 -0.39 -1.21
CA PRO A 355 -13.87 -0.77 -2.47
C PRO A 355 -13.81 -2.30 -2.57
N GLY A 356 -14.05 -2.88 -3.75
CA GLY A 356 -13.98 -4.34 -3.97
C GLY A 356 -15.30 -5.06 -4.25
N ASP A 357 -16.42 -4.31 -4.15
CA ASP A 357 -17.82 -4.67 -4.46
C ASP A 357 -18.65 -5.25 -3.27
N LEU A 358 -19.99 -5.29 -3.31
CA LEU A 358 -20.79 -6.10 -4.24
C LEU A 358 -21.17 -5.52 -5.61
N GLU A 359 -21.15 -4.20 -5.87
CA GLU A 359 -21.30 -3.66 -7.25
C GLU A 359 -20.52 -2.33 -7.49
N ASP A 360 -19.19 -2.39 -7.30
CA ASP A 360 -18.24 -1.28 -7.08
C ASP A 360 -18.25 -0.10 -8.09
N LYS A 361 -18.54 1.11 -7.56
CA LYS A 361 -18.43 2.41 -8.24
C LYS A 361 -17.39 3.37 -7.61
N PHE A 362 -16.14 2.89 -7.51
CA PHE A 362 -14.87 3.58 -7.82
C PHE A 362 -13.98 4.05 -6.64
N GLY A 363 -13.02 3.19 -6.25
CA GLY A 363 -11.98 3.48 -5.25
C GLY A 363 -10.61 3.96 -5.76
N TYR A 364 -10.39 4.04 -7.08
CA TYR A 364 -9.35 4.84 -7.73
C TYR A 364 -9.53 4.74 -9.25
N ILE A 365 -10.29 5.67 -9.83
CA ILE A 365 -10.37 5.81 -11.28
C ILE A 365 -10.00 7.25 -11.61
N TYR A 366 -8.93 7.38 -12.39
CA TYR A 366 -8.68 8.60 -13.15
C TYR A 366 -9.97 8.95 -13.86
N PRO A 367 -10.42 10.22 -13.90
CA PRO A 367 -11.74 10.61 -14.41
C PRO A 367 -12.19 9.76 -15.60
N ALA A 368 -13.44 9.26 -15.62
CA ALA A 368 -13.92 8.35 -16.67
C ALA A 368 -13.70 8.89 -18.09
N GLU A 369 -13.52 10.20 -18.23
CA GLU A 369 -13.04 10.86 -19.43
C GLU A 369 -11.93 11.88 -19.09
N ASP A 370 -10.90 11.93 -19.92
CA ASP A 370 -9.89 12.97 -19.95
C ASP A 370 -9.59 13.39 -21.40
N GLU A 371 -8.65 14.31 -21.61
CA GLU A 371 -8.31 14.83 -22.93
C GLU A 371 -7.76 13.79 -23.91
N THR A 372 -7.33 12.62 -23.44
CA THR A 372 -6.75 11.56 -24.27
C THR A 372 -7.72 10.41 -24.52
N ARG A 373 -8.64 10.14 -23.60
CA ARG A 373 -9.45 8.92 -23.62
C ARG A 373 -10.75 9.01 -22.84
N ARG A 374 -11.70 8.14 -23.19
CA ARG A 374 -12.97 7.91 -22.47
C ARG A 374 -13.13 6.43 -22.14
N VAL A 375 -13.51 6.12 -20.91
CA VAL A 375 -13.95 4.78 -20.50
C VAL A 375 -15.37 4.58 -21.00
N ILE A 376 -15.52 3.65 -21.94
CA ILE A 376 -16.83 3.28 -22.52
C ILE A 376 -17.51 2.25 -21.64
N LYS A 377 -16.74 1.26 -21.17
CA LYS A 377 -17.25 0.14 -20.40
C LYS A 377 -16.26 -0.28 -19.33
N LYS A 378 -16.81 -0.80 -18.24
CA LYS A 378 -16.08 -1.42 -17.14
C LYS A 378 -16.78 -2.73 -16.80
N ILE A 379 -16.04 -3.83 -16.85
CA ILE A 379 -16.46 -5.12 -16.34
C ILE A 379 -15.93 -5.23 -14.91
N VAL A 380 -16.85 -5.21 -13.94
CA VAL A 380 -16.58 -5.27 -12.48
C VAL A 380 -16.81 -6.68 -11.92
N GLY A 381 -16.34 -6.89 -10.68
CA GLY A 381 -16.55 -8.09 -9.87
C GLY A 381 -18.00 -8.59 -9.88
N GLY A 382 -18.13 -9.92 -9.79
CA GLY A 382 -19.34 -10.71 -10.06
C GLY A 382 -19.01 -12.05 -10.75
N ILE A 383 -17.79 -12.17 -11.27
CA ILE A 383 -17.24 -13.31 -12.02
C ILE A 383 -15.81 -13.55 -11.51
N PRO A 384 -15.25 -14.78 -11.53
CA PRO A 384 -13.88 -15.05 -11.06
C PRO A 384 -12.80 -14.50 -12.03
N ILE A 385 -12.89 -13.22 -12.39
CA ILE A 385 -11.81 -12.47 -12.99
C ILE A 385 -10.89 -12.06 -11.85
N SER A 386 -10.06 -12.98 -11.36
CA SER A 386 -9.03 -12.58 -10.40
C SER A 386 -7.90 -11.87 -11.11
N PHE A 387 -6.92 -11.37 -10.34
CA PHE A 387 -5.70 -10.78 -10.90
C PHE A 387 -5.07 -11.71 -11.95
N GLY A 388 -4.46 -11.14 -13.00
CA GLY A 388 -3.86 -11.87 -14.12
C GLY A 388 -3.05 -10.93 -15.03
N TRP A 389 -2.29 -11.49 -15.97
CA TRP A 389 -1.36 -10.75 -16.84
C TRP A 389 -1.71 -10.84 -18.33
N SER A 390 -2.79 -11.52 -18.68
CA SER A 390 -3.21 -11.72 -20.07
C SER A 390 -4.63 -11.24 -20.34
N LEU A 391 -4.82 -10.66 -21.52
CA LEU A 391 -6.10 -10.28 -22.09
C LEU A 391 -5.96 -10.35 -23.61
N GLY A 392 -6.91 -10.99 -24.29
CA GLY A 392 -6.94 -11.11 -25.75
C GLY A 392 -8.34 -10.87 -26.31
N TRP A 393 -8.40 -10.54 -27.59
CA TRP A 393 -9.63 -10.38 -28.36
C TRP A 393 -9.60 -11.28 -29.59
N ASP A 394 -10.65 -12.08 -29.80
CA ASP A 394 -10.75 -13.01 -30.94
C ASP A 394 -11.55 -12.48 -32.13
N GLY A 395 -11.93 -11.20 -32.12
CA GLY A 395 -12.87 -10.63 -33.08
C GLY A 395 -14.32 -10.56 -32.58
N LYS A 396 -14.64 -11.25 -31.48
CA LYS A 396 -15.99 -11.26 -30.89
C LYS A 396 -16.02 -11.30 -29.35
N TYR A 397 -15.07 -11.99 -28.74
CA TYR A 397 -15.03 -12.27 -27.31
C TYR A 397 -13.66 -11.91 -26.71
N LEU A 398 -13.69 -11.59 -25.42
CA LEU A 398 -12.50 -11.40 -24.62
C LEU A 398 -12.00 -12.75 -24.08
N TRP A 399 -10.68 -12.87 -23.97
CA TRP A 399 -10.01 -14.09 -23.50
C TRP A 399 -9.03 -13.78 -22.39
N LYS A 400 -9.05 -14.58 -21.33
CA LYS A 400 -8.17 -14.44 -20.16
C LYS A 400 -8.10 -15.74 -19.35
N PHE A 401 -7.03 -15.94 -18.59
CA PHE A 401 -6.94 -16.98 -17.57
C PHE A 401 -7.62 -16.61 -16.26
N LYS A 402 -8.25 -17.59 -15.62
CA LYS A 402 -8.98 -17.41 -14.37
C LYS A 402 -8.15 -16.72 -13.28
N HIS A 403 -6.89 -17.13 -13.12
CA HIS A 403 -5.97 -16.61 -12.11
C HIS A 403 -4.59 -16.28 -12.68
N ALA A 404 -3.84 -15.41 -11.98
CA ALA A 404 -2.45 -15.11 -12.28
C ALA A 404 -1.60 -16.35 -12.02
N GLY A 405 -0.78 -16.76 -12.99
CA GLY A 405 0.03 -17.98 -12.87
C GLY A 405 -0.74 -19.23 -13.23
N GLY A 406 -1.66 -19.11 -14.19
CA GLY A 406 -2.43 -20.22 -14.72
C GLY A 406 -3.83 -20.41 -14.12
N GLY A 407 -4.57 -21.30 -14.76
CA GLY A 407 -5.98 -21.59 -14.47
C GLY A 407 -6.71 -22.00 -15.73
N ASN A 408 -8.03 -22.16 -15.66
CA ASN A 408 -8.80 -22.41 -16.88
C ASN A 408 -8.78 -21.15 -17.77
N LEU A 409 -8.64 -21.36 -19.07
CA LEU A 409 -8.81 -20.32 -20.07
C LEU A 409 -10.31 -20.00 -20.16
N MET A 410 -10.66 -18.73 -20.13
CA MET A 410 -12.03 -18.24 -20.09
C MET A 410 -12.33 -17.42 -21.34
N LYS A 411 -13.51 -17.66 -21.91
CA LYS A 411 -14.10 -16.85 -22.99
C LYS A 411 -15.19 -15.99 -22.39
N ILE A 412 -15.08 -14.68 -22.56
CA ILE A 412 -15.88 -13.67 -21.87
C ILE A 412 -16.67 -12.87 -22.92
N ASP A 413 -17.98 -12.73 -22.68
CA ASP A 413 -18.82 -11.83 -23.45
C ASP A 413 -18.47 -10.36 -23.12
N PRO A 414 -17.97 -9.56 -24.07
CA PRO A 414 -17.62 -8.16 -23.81
C PRO A 414 -18.84 -7.30 -23.47
N GLU A 415 -20.05 -7.74 -23.82
CA GLU A 415 -21.27 -6.98 -23.55
C GLU A 415 -21.73 -7.10 -22.10
N SER A 416 -21.96 -8.32 -21.63
CA SER A 416 -22.42 -8.61 -20.28
C SER A 416 -21.30 -8.78 -19.25
N GLY A 417 -20.09 -9.10 -19.71
CA GLY A 417 -18.98 -9.55 -18.86
C GLY A 417 -19.05 -11.05 -18.52
N GLU A 418 -20.11 -11.78 -18.91
CA GLU A 418 -20.32 -13.18 -18.54
C GLU A 418 -19.27 -14.14 -19.13
N ILE A 419 -18.86 -15.15 -18.35
CA ILE A 419 -18.06 -16.25 -18.88
C ILE A 419 -18.97 -17.20 -19.64
N ILE A 420 -18.80 -17.25 -20.96
CA ILE A 420 -19.62 -18.09 -21.83
C ILE A 420 -19.00 -19.47 -22.07
N ALA A 421 -17.69 -19.62 -21.83
CA ALA A 421 -17.01 -20.92 -21.88
C ALA A 421 -15.76 -20.98 -20.99
N PHE A 422 -15.52 -22.18 -20.46
CA PHE A 422 -14.27 -22.54 -19.77
C PHE A 422 -13.57 -23.65 -20.52
N PHE A 423 -12.27 -23.51 -20.67
CA PHE A 423 -11.39 -24.54 -21.23
C PHE A 423 -10.36 -24.95 -20.18
N PRO A 424 -10.17 -26.25 -19.91
CA PRO A 424 -9.13 -26.73 -19.01
C PRO A 424 -7.77 -26.15 -19.40
N ASN A 425 -6.96 -25.78 -18.40
CA ASN A 425 -5.61 -25.25 -18.66
C ASN A 425 -4.81 -26.25 -19.54
N PRO A 426 -4.31 -25.85 -20.72
CA PRO A 426 -3.54 -26.72 -21.61
C PRO A 426 -2.11 -27.03 -21.12
N GLY A 427 -1.78 -26.72 -19.87
CA GLY A 427 -0.45 -26.89 -19.28
C GLY A 427 0.39 -25.61 -19.26
N ILE A 428 -0.26 -24.45 -19.36
CA ILE A 428 0.36 -23.13 -19.26
C ILE A 428 0.51 -22.77 -17.78
N ALA A 429 1.75 -22.58 -17.35
CA ALA A 429 2.09 -22.32 -15.96
C ALA A 429 2.00 -20.83 -15.61
N GLN A 430 2.35 -19.93 -16.53
CA GLN A 430 2.34 -18.50 -16.26
C GLN A 430 2.05 -17.68 -17.52
N ASP A 431 0.76 -17.48 -17.79
CA ASP A 431 0.27 -16.71 -18.94
C ASP A 431 0.61 -15.22 -18.82
N HIS A 432 1.23 -14.64 -19.85
CA HIS A 432 1.61 -13.22 -19.87
C HIS A 432 1.05 -12.47 -21.09
N GLY A 433 0.29 -13.13 -21.96
CA GLY A 433 -0.32 -12.50 -23.13
C GLY A 433 -1.09 -13.50 -23.99
N ILE A 434 -2.15 -13.02 -24.62
CA ILE A 434 -3.01 -13.79 -25.53
C ILE A 434 -3.26 -12.90 -26.75
N VAL A 435 -3.05 -13.43 -27.95
CA VAL A 435 -3.43 -12.76 -29.20
C VAL A 435 -4.12 -13.72 -30.15
N PHE A 436 -5.02 -13.22 -30.98
CA PHE A 436 -5.69 -14.00 -32.01
C PHE A 436 -5.14 -13.63 -33.39
N ASP A 437 -4.82 -14.64 -34.20
CA ASP A 437 -4.26 -14.42 -35.54
C ASP A 437 -5.31 -14.43 -36.68
N GLY A 438 -6.58 -14.60 -36.33
CA GLY A 438 -7.69 -14.82 -37.27
C GLY A 438 -8.19 -16.27 -37.33
N GLY A 439 -7.44 -17.24 -36.78
CA GLY A 439 -7.84 -18.65 -36.70
C GLY A 439 -7.48 -19.34 -35.38
N SER A 440 -6.34 -19.01 -34.78
CA SER A 440 -5.82 -19.61 -33.55
C SER A 440 -5.52 -18.54 -32.49
N LEU A 441 -5.65 -18.91 -31.21
CA LEU A 441 -5.13 -18.13 -30.09
C LEU A 441 -3.65 -18.46 -29.88
N TRP A 442 -2.81 -17.45 -29.71
CA TRP A 442 -1.40 -17.58 -29.40
C TRP A 442 -1.14 -17.05 -28.00
N ILE A 443 -0.56 -17.89 -27.14
CA ILE A 443 -0.40 -17.59 -25.71
C ILE A 443 1.06 -17.76 -25.32
N ASN A 444 1.68 -16.72 -24.76
CA ASN A 444 3.03 -16.84 -24.21
C ASN A 444 2.97 -17.29 -22.74
N ASP A 445 3.71 -18.36 -22.45
CA ASP A 445 3.96 -18.87 -21.10
C ASP A 445 5.36 -18.46 -20.65
N PHE A 446 5.40 -17.57 -19.67
CA PHE A 446 6.63 -17.04 -19.11
C PHE A 446 7.46 -18.14 -18.43
N SER A 447 6.81 -19.02 -17.66
CA SER A 447 7.48 -20.04 -16.86
C SER A 447 8.06 -21.16 -17.72
N SER A 448 7.32 -21.61 -18.74
CA SER A 448 7.79 -22.69 -19.61
C SER A 448 8.66 -22.20 -20.76
N LEU A 449 8.83 -20.88 -20.93
CA LEU A 449 9.55 -20.26 -22.06
C LEU A 449 9.01 -20.64 -23.44
N LYS A 450 7.69 -20.83 -23.56
CA LYS A 450 7.04 -21.27 -24.81
C LYS A 450 5.95 -20.32 -25.27
N VAL A 451 5.63 -20.40 -26.55
CA VAL A 451 4.38 -19.89 -27.12
C VAL A 451 3.53 -21.07 -27.57
N PHE A 452 2.29 -21.09 -27.11
CA PHE A 452 1.31 -22.12 -27.44
C PHE A 452 0.31 -21.60 -28.47
N GLU A 453 0.02 -22.40 -29.47
CA GLU A 453 -1.10 -22.22 -30.39
C GLU A 453 -2.29 -23.04 -29.89
N ILE A 454 -3.42 -22.38 -29.65
CA ILE A 454 -4.62 -22.97 -29.05
C ILE A 454 -5.79 -22.81 -30.02
N ASP A 455 -6.55 -23.90 -30.20
CA ASP A 455 -7.82 -23.88 -30.91
C ASP A 455 -8.88 -23.13 -30.07
N PRO A 456 -9.44 -22.00 -30.54
CA PRO A 456 -10.43 -21.22 -29.79
C PRO A 456 -11.78 -21.94 -29.61
N GLU A 457 -12.06 -22.99 -30.38
CA GLU A 457 -13.33 -23.73 -30.27
C GLU A 457 -13.26 -24.86 -29.24
N SER A 458 -12.13 -25.56 -29.15
CA SER A 458 -11.96 -26.67 -28.20
C SER A 458 -11.06 -26.37 -27.00
N GLY A 459 -10.28 -25.28 -27.04
CA GLY A 459 -9.28 -24.92 -26.03
C GLY A 459 -8.06 -25.82 -26.00
N LYS A 460 -7.88 -26.68 -27.01
CA LYS A 460 -6.75 -27.62 -27.08
C LYS A 460 -5.53 -26.98 -27.72
N THR A 461 -4.35 -27.38 -27.25
CA THR A 461 -3.08 -27.07 -27.90
C THR A 461 -2.99 -27.73 -29.28
N LEU A 462 -2.80 -26.91 -30.31
CA LEU A 462 -2.53 -27.32 -31.68
C LEU A 462 -1.03 -27.51 -31.91
N SER A 463 -0.24 -26.54 -31.45
CA SER A 463 1.22 -26.54 -31.57
C SER A 463 1.86 -25.69 -30.46
N PHE A 464 3.18 -25.76 -30.33
CA PHE A 464 3.95 -24.82 -29.53
C PHE A 464 5.36 -24.67 -30.09
N PHE A 465 6.03 -23.58 -29.75
CA PHE A 465 7.45 -23.39 -30.00
C PHE A 465 8.15 -22.76 -28.79
N GLU A 466 9.46 -22.99 -28.68
CA GLU A 466 10.31 -22.37 -27.66
C GLU A 466 10.58 -20.89 -28.02
N ILE A 467 10.52 -20.00 -27.03
CA ILE A 467 10.80 -18.57 -27.25
C ILE A 467 12.28 -18.39 -27.64
N PRO A 468 12.58 -17.84 -28.83
CA PRO A 468 13.96 -17.75 -29.29
C PRO A 468 14.74 -16.64 -28.55
N GLU A 469 15.96 -16.96 -28.12
CA GLU A 469 17.03 -15.99 -27.79
C GLU A 469 16.72 -14.93 -26.70
N MET A 470 15.87 -15.24 -25.72
CA MET A 470 15.56 -14.32 -24.62
C MET A 470 16.19 -14.67 -23.26
N GLY A 471 16.41 -15.95 -22.95
CA GLY A 471 16.97 -16.43 -21.68
C GLY A 471 16.14 -16.15 -20.40
N CYS A 472 15.10 -15.31 -20.50
CA CYS A 472 14.29 -14.83 -19.38
C CYS A 472 12.77 -14.85 -19.65
N GLY A 473 12.34 -15.26 -20.84
CA GLY A 473 10.92 -15.34 -21.21
C GLY A 473 10.37 -14.07 -21.85
N ALA A 474 9.12 -14.18 -22.31
CA ALA A 474 8.35 -13.09 -22.90
C ALA A 474 7.21 -12.64 -21.99
N SER A 475 6.96 -11.33 -21.95
CA SER A 475 5.99 -10.70 -21.04
C SER A 475 4.69 -10.27 -21.70
N GLY A 476 4.59 -10.41 -23.03
CA GLY A 476 3.44 -10.02 -23.83
C GLY A 476 3.61 -10.49 -25.28
N ILE A 477 2.50 -10.59 -26.00
CA ILE A 477 2.44 -11.08 -27.37
C ILE A 477 1.45 -10.26 -28.21
N ALA A 478 1.83 -9.90 -29.44
CA ALA A 478 0.95 -9.28 -30.42
C ALA A 478 1.09 -9.95 -31.80
N TRP A 479 0.08 -9.78 -32.65
CA TRP A 479 0.02 -10.29 -34.01
C TRP A 479 -0.17 -9.10 -34.96
N ASP A 480 0.69 -8.95 -35.96
CA ASP A 480 0.64 -7.80 -36.87
C ASP A 480 -0.06 -8.06 -38.21
N GLY A 481 -0.68 -9.24 -38.34
CA GLY A 481 -1.23 -9.76 -39.59
C GLY A 481 -0.34 -10.79 -40.29
N GLU A 482 0.95 -10.87 -39.93
CA GLU A 482 1.91 -11.79 -40.57
C GLU A 482 2.87 -12.45 -39.58
N TYR A 483 3.28 -11.73 -38.53
CA TYR A 483 4.25 -12.20 -37.54
C TYR A 483 3.77 -11.96 -36.12
N LEU A 484 4.28 -12.79 -35.21
CA LEU A 484 4.12 -12.61 -33.77
C LEU A 484 5.24 -11.71 -33.24
N TYR A 485 4.91 -10.85 -32.28
CA TYR A 485 5.84 -9.95 -31.60
C TYR A 485 5.82 -10.24 -30.11
N LEU A 486 6.96 -10.69 -29.58
CA LEU A 486 7.13 -11.05 -28.17
C LEU A 486 7.88 -9.94 -27.42
N VAL A 487 7.31 -9.43 -26.33
CA VAL A 487 7.97 -8.46 -25.46
C VAL A 487 9.02 -9.17 -24.61
N ASN A 488 10.27 -8.73 -24.63
CA ASN A 488 11.31 -9.28 -23.77
C ASN A 488 11.10 -8.84 -22.31
N TRP A 489 11.05 -9.78 -21.37
CA TRP A 489 10.77 -9.48 -19.95
C TRP A 489 11.77 -8.51 -19.30
N LEU A 490 13.08 -8.72 -19.52
CA LEU A 490 14.14 -7.90 -18.93
C LEU A 490 14.38 -6.61 -19.72
N LYS A 491 14.09 -6.61 -21.02
CA LYS A 491 14.30 -5.48 -21.94
C LYS A 491 13.00 -5.16 -22.66
N GLN A 492 12.04 -4.60 -21.91
CA GLN A 492 10.66 -4.34 -22.36
C GLN A 492 10.57 -3.45 -23.61
N ASN A 493 11.64 -2.72 -23.96
CA ASN A 493 11.73 -1.97 -25.21
C ASN A 493 12.14 -2.82 -26.43
N LYS A 494 12.34 -4.13 -26.29
CA LYS A 494 12.72 -5.03 -27.40
C LYS A 494 11.60 -6.03 -27.69
N LEU A 495 11.07 -5.94 -28.90
CA LEU A 495 10.06 -6.84 -29.43
C LEU A 495 10.70 -7.84 -30.40
N TYR A 496 10.62 -9.12 -30.07
CA TYR A 496 11.17 -10.19 -30.89
C TYR A 496 10.11 -10.61 -31.90
N LYS A 497 10.40 -10.38 -33.17
CA LYS A 497 9.53 -10.70 -34.29
C LYS A 497 9.79 -12.14 -34.72
N VAL A 498 8.79 -13.00 -34.62
CA VAL A 498 8.89 -14.43 -34.94
C VAL A 498 7.79 -14.84 -35.92
N ASP A 499 8.08 -15.85 -36.74
CA ASP A 499 7.04 -16.52 -37.52
C ASP A 499 6.21 -17.49 -36.66
N ARG A 500 5.19 -18.11 -37.25
CA ARG A 500 4.31 -19.07 -36.56
C ARG A 500 5.00 -20.37 -36.16
N GLN A 501 6.21 -20.61 -36.65
CA GLN A 501 7.03 -21.77 -36.29
C GLN A 501 8.05 -21.41 -35.19
N GLY A 502 8.09 -20.16 -34.74
CA GLY A 502 9.00 -19.67 -33.71
C GLY A 502 10.37 -19.25 -34.23
N ASN A 503 10.57 -19.18 -35.55
CA ASN A 503 11.85 -18.70 -36.09
C ASN A 503 11.97 -17.20 -35.90
N LEU A 504 13.11 -16.75 -35.36
CA LEU A 504 13.40 -15.33 -35.18
C LEU A 504 13.63 -14.66 -36.53
N ILE A 505 12.77 -13.70 -36.86
CA ILE A 505 12.85 -12.90 -38.08
C ILE A 505 13.65 -11.62 -37.82
N GLY A 506 13.55 -11.07 -36.62
CA GLY A 506 14.31 -9.90 -36.20
C GLY A 506 13.89 -9.37 -34.84
N ILE A 507 14.55 -8.30 -34.39
CA ILE A 507 14.24 -7.61 -33.15
C ILE A 507 13.91 -6.16 -33.47
N LEU A 508 12.71 -5.73 -33.08
CA LEU A 508 12.27 -4.34 -33.16
C LEU A 508 12.57 -3.65 -31.83
N GLU A 509 13.34 -2.58 -31.86
CA GLU A 509 13.64 -1.77 -30.68
C GLU A 509 12.74 -0.52 -30.64
N LEU A 510 12.03 -0.38 -29.53
CA LEU A 510 11.15 0.74 -29.24
C LEU A 510 11.97 1.93 -28.72
N LYS A 511 11.79 3.07 -29.36
CA LYS A 511 12.45 4.34 -29.04
C LYS A 511 11.57 5.13 -28.07
N GLY A 512 11.52 4.68 -26.83
CA GLY A 512 10.70 5.30 -25.78
C GLY A 512 10.45 4.37 -24.60
N PRO A 513 9.66 4.81 -23.61
CA PRO A 513 9.28 3.99 -22.47
C PRO A 513 8.34 2.86 -22.91
N ALA A 514 8.60 1.65 -22.45
CA ALA A 514 7.83 0.45 -22.78
C ALA A 514 7.65 -0.41 -21.53
N GLY A 515 6.58 -1.19 -21.53
CA GLY A 515 6.14 -2.03 -20.41
C GLY A 515 5.95 -3.47 -20.84
N GLN A 516 5.28 -4.26 -19.99
CA GLN A 516 5.30 -5.71 -20.10
C GLN A 516 4.37 -6.28 -21.19
N THR A 517 3.22 -5.66 -21.45
CA THR A 517 2.20 -6.18 -22.38
C THR A 517 2.12 -5.36 -23.67
N ILE A 518 1.54 -5.92 -24.73
CA ILE A 518 1.46 -5.31 -26.06
C ILE A 518 0.18 -5.73 -26.77
N THR A 519 -0.39 -4.84 -27.57
CA THR A 519 -1.38 -5.18 -28.60
C THR A 519 -1.09 -4.43 -29.90
N PHE A 520 -1.75 -4.81 -30.98
CA PHE A 520 -1.60 -4.19 -32.30
C PHE A 520 -2.97 -3.83 -32.86
N ASP A 521 -3.16 -2.57 -33.26
CA ASP A 521 -4.45 -2.06 -33.73
C ASP A 521 -4.70 -2.25 -35.24
N GLY A 522 -3.76 -2.88 -35.94
CA GLY A 522 -3.74 -2.97 -37.41
C GLY A 522 -2.69 -2.04 -38.07
N GLN A 523 -2.22 -1.02 -37.36
CA GLN A 523 -1.22 -0.05 -37.83
C GLN A 523 -0.10 0.22 -36.82
N TYR A 524 -0.42 0.29 -35.53
CA TYR A 524 0.46 0.68 -34.43
C TYR A 524 0.43 -0.34 -33.30
N PHE A 525 1.55 -0.42 -32.58
CA PHE A 525 1.65 -1.15 -31.33
C PHE A 525 1.24 -0.26 -30.17
N TRP A 526 0.44 -0.81 -29.25
CA TRP A 526 0.05 -0.16 -28.00
C TRP A 526 0.63 -0.91 -26.82
N ILE A 527 1.39 -0.19 -25.98
CA ILE A 527 2.22 -0.76 -24.92
C ILE A 527 2.13 0.15 -23.68
N PRO A 528 1.80 -0.38 -22.49
CA PRO A 528 1.87 0.40 -21.25
C PRO A 528 3.26 0.97 -21.00
N CYS A 529 3.34 2.18 -20.46
CA CYS A 529 4.60 2.89 -20.25
C CYS A 529 4.50 3.79 -19.01
N GLY A 530 4.36 3.17 -17.83
CA GLY A 530 4.11 3.86 -16.57
C GLY A 530 2.64 4.27 -16.42
N PRO A 531 2.31 5.55 -16.17
CA PRO A 531 0.91 6.01 -16.08
C PRO A 531 0.21 6.17 -17.44
N TRP A 532 0.87 5.74 -18.51
CA TRP A 532 0.46 5.94 -19.90
C TRP A 532 0.34 4.61 -20.64
N ILE A 533 -0.36 4.65 -21.78
CA ILE A 533 -0.31 3.61 -22.81
C ILE A 533 0.24 4.26 -24.09
N CYS A 534 1.44 3.85 -24.47
CA CYS A 534 2.23 4.42 -25.56
C CYS A 534 1.92 3.74 -26.90
N LYS A 535 1.90 4.55 -27.96
CA LYS A 535 1.66 4.16 -29.34
C LYS A 535 2.96 4.18 -30.14
N TYR A 536 3.30 3.07 -30.81
CA TYR A 536 4.52 2.92 -31.60
C TYR A 536 4.23 2.51 -33.03
N ASP A 537 4.98 3.05 -34.00
CA ASP A 537 4.94 2.55 -35.39
C ASP A 537 5.69 1.22 -35.55
N LYS A 538 5.56 0.58 -36.72
CA LYS A 538 6.27 -0.68 -37.05
C LYS A 538 7.80 -0.52 -37.13
N GLN A 539 8.32 0.70 -37.06
CA GLN A 539 9.76 1.01 -36.99
C GLN A 539 10.22 1.34 -35.55
N GLY A 540 9.33 1.19 -34.57
CA GLY A 540 9.61 1.35 -33.15
C GLY A 540 9.67 2.81 -32.70
N ASN A 541 9.24 3.77 -33.51
CA ASN A 541 9.20 5.17 -33.11
C ASN A 541 7.93 5.45 -32.31
N LEU A 542 8.06 6.13 -31.16
CA LEU A 542 6.93 6.64 -30.39
C LEU A 542 6.14 7.65 -31.24
N LYS A 543 4.83 7.43 -31.38
CA LYS A 543 3.90 8.29 -32.14
C LYS A 543 2.89 9.00 -31.26
N GLY A 544 2.74 8.56 -30.02
CA GLY A 544 1.72 9.08 -29.16
C GLY A 544 1.61 8.32 -27.85
N ARG A 545 0.75 8.81 -26.97
CA ARG A 545 0.32 8.10 -25.76
C ARG A 545 -1.03 8.62 -25.29
N ILE A 546 -1.77 7.77 -24.62
CA ILE A 546 -2.94 8.13 -23.83
C ILE A 546 -2.66 7.86 -22.36
N TYR A 547 -3.44 8.47 -21.48
CA TYR A 547 -3.42 8.09 -20.09
C TYR A 547 -4.03 6.70 -19.87
N ALA A 548 -3.52 5.96 -18.90
CA ALA A 548 -4.20 4.75 -18.43
C ALA A 548 -5.55 5.11 -17.78
N VAL A 549 -6.39 4.13 -17.44
CA VAL A 549 -7.67 4.40 -16.72
C VAL A 549 -7.56 4.20 -15.21
N ALA A 550 -6.54 3.44 -14.80
CA ALA A 550 -6.17 3.26 -13.40
C ALA A 550 -4.65 3.00 -13.31
N GLU A 551 -4.16 2.75 -12.10
CA GLU A 551 -2.77 2.36 -11.87
C GLU A 551 -2.50 0.92 -12.36
N GLY A 552 -1.30 0.68 -12.91
CA GLY A 552 -0.87 -0.63 -13.39
C GLY A 552 -1.71 -1.17 -14.55
N THR A 553 -1.30 -0.89 -15.79
CA THR A 553 -1.89 -1.57 -16.96
C THR A 553 -1.21 -2.92 -17.16
N TRP A 554 -1.87 -3.99 -16.75
CA TRP A 554 -1.27 -5.34 -16.69
C TRP A 554 -1.46 -6.15 -17.97
N ALA A 555 -2.57 -5.93 -18.68
CA ALA A 555 -2.81 -6.54 -19.98
C ALA A 555 -3.54 -5.56 -20.91
N VAL A 556 -3.28 -5.64 -22.21
CA VAL A 556 -3.95 -4.84 -23.24
C VAL A 556 -4.41 -5.71 -24.41
N ALA A 557 -5.57 -5.40 -24.96
CA ALA A 557 -6.07 -5.95 -26.21
C ALA A 557 -6.70 -4.83 -27.05
N HIS A 558 -6.88 -5.05 -28.34
CA HIS A 558 -7.54 -4.11 -29.24
C HIS A 558 -8.63 -4.83 -30.02
N ASP A 559 -9.84 -4.27 -30.07
CA ASP A 559 -10.99 -4.91 -30.72
C ASP A 559 -11.23 -4.50 -32.18
N GLY A 560 -10.43 -3.56 -32.67
CA GLY A 560 -10.58 -2.93 -33.99
C GLY A 560 -11.02 -1.47 -33.91
N GLU A 561 -11.60 -1.06 -32.78
CA GLU A 561 -12.10 0.30 -32.53
C GLU A 561 -11.63 0.85 -31.17
N TYR A 562 -11.63 0.01 -30.13
CA TYR A 562 -11.32 0.34 -28.74
C TYR A 562 -10.12 -0.45 -28.21
N LEU A 563 -9.42 0.15 -27.25
CA LEU A 563 -8.47 -0.56 -26.41
C LEU A 563 -9.19 -1.18 -25.21
N TRP A 564 -8.85 -2.42 -24.91
CA TRP A 564 -9.25 -3.10 -23.69
C TRP A 564 -8.06 -3.22 -22.76
N THR A 565 -8.25 -2.91 -21.47
CA THR A 565 -7.17 -2.98 -20.47
C THR A 565 -7.60 -3.75 -19.25
N LEU A 566 -6.68 -4.55 -18.70
CA LEU A 566 -6.81 -5.14 -17.37
C LEU A 566 -6.00 -4.31 -16.39
N GLN A 567 -6.67 -3.65 -15.45
CA GLN A 567 -6.02 -2.78 -14.46
C GLN A 567 -6.61 -3.00 -13.07
N ARG A 568 -5.81 -2.76 -12.03
CA ARG A 568 -6.32 -2.73 -10.65
C ARG A 568 -6.73 -1.30 -10.31
N THR A 569 -7.73 -1.12 -9.45
CA THR A 569 -7.96 0.23 -8.92
C THR A 569 -6.96 0.61 -7.85
N ASN A 570 -6.28 -0.35 -7.21
CA ASN A 570 -5.17 -0.08 -6.30
C ASN A 570 -4.16 -1.22 -6.39
N GLU A 571 -2.86 -0.92 -6.38
CA GLU A 571 -1.80 -1.93 -6.44
C GLU A 571 -1.85 -2.96 -5.29
N ASN A 572 -2.39 -2.58 -4.14
CA ASN A 572 -2.51 -3.41 -2.95
C ASN A 572 -3.81 -4.23 -2.91
N TRP A 573 -4.75 -3.98 -3.83
CA TRP A 573 -6.04 -4.66 -3.87
C TRP A 573 -6.05 -5.80 -4.89
N THR A 574 -6.86 -6.81 -4.60
CA THR A 574 -7.05 -7.99 -5.46
C THR A 574 -8.28 -7.84 -6.34
N ASP A 575 -8.50 -6.65 -6.92
CA ASP A 575 -9.75 -6.25 -7.58
C ASP A 575 -9.54 -5.76 -9.04
N PRO A 576 -8.91 -6.59 -9.90
CA PRO A 576 -8.70 -6.19 -11.27
C PRO A 576 -10.04 -5.96 -11.99
N LYS A 577 -10.04 -4.98 -12.88
CA LYS A 577 -11.16 -4.61 -13.73
C LYS A 577 -10.71 -4.62 -15.18
N VAL A 578 -11.62 -5.02 -16.05
CA VAL A 578 -11.43 -4.90 -17.50
C VAL A 578 -12.14 -3.64 -17.96
N TYR A 579 -11.42 -2.76 -18.65
CA TYR A 579 -11.93 -1.49 -19.15
C TYR A 579 -11.89 -1.46 -20.67
N GLN A 580 -12.97 -0.97 -21.28
CA GLN A 580 -13.00 -0.60 -22.69
C GLN A 580 -12.77 0.91 -22.82
N ILE A 581 -11.85 1.30 -23.68
CA ILE A 581 -11.32 2.64 -23.79
C ILE A 581 -11.44 3.15 -25.22
N GLU A 582 -12.14 4.27 -25.38
CA GLU A 582 -12.13 5.09 -26.59
C GLU A 582 -10.93 6.04 -26.54
N ILE A 583 -10.15 6.07 -27.60
CA ILE A 583 -9.01 6.97 -27.78
C ILE A 583 -9.51 8.28 -28.39
N LEU A 584 -9.49 9.35 -27.60
CA LEU A 584 -9.93 10.68 -28.03
C LEU A 584 -8.77 11.47 -28.67
N ASN A 585 -7.59 11.37 -28.09
CA ASN A 585 -6.38 12.03 -28.59
C ASN A 585 -5.13 11.32 -28.06
N ASP A 586 -4.32 10.78 -28.98
CA ASP A 586 -3.07 10.13 -28.66
C ASP A 586 -1.83 10.98 -28.99
N SER A 587 -2.00 12.24 -29.43
CA SER A 587 -0.90 13.07 -29.92
C SER A 587 0.10 13.54 -28.85
N LEU A 588 -0.04 13.10 -27.59
CA LEU A 588 0.86 13.49 -26.52
C LEU A 588 2.23 12.83 -26.72
N ILE A 589 3.22 13.66 -27.05
CA ILE A 589 4.63 13.27 -27.12
C ILE A 589 5.41 14.33 -26.34
N ARG A 590 5.45 14.21 -25.00
CA ARG A 590 6.33 15.04 -24.16
C ARG A 590 7.38 14.17 -23.50
#